data_AF-A0A7C2AF22-F1
#
_entry.id   AF-A0A7C2AF22-F1
#
_cell.length_a   1.000
_cell.length_b   1.000
_cell.length_c   1.000
_cell.angle_alpha   90.00
_cell.angle_beta   90.00
_cell.angle_gamma   90.00
#
_symmetry.space_group_name_H-M   'P 1'
#
loop_
_entity.id
_entity.type
_entity.pdbx_description
1 polymer ?
#
loop_
_entity_poly.entity_id
_entity_poly.type
_entity_poly.pdbx_seq_one_letter_code
_entity_poly.pdbx_strand_id
1 'polypeptide(L)'
;MMKGKVSLVACALLFMVLTVFLSGCLEQVSVNEKPVVRIDYPGDGATVSGIVIVRGKAFDPDGNDSLLTVEVKVDNGVWKEAYGDGNWSFEIDTSLYDDGRHEVFARAFDNVSYSEKVELTIFVDNSDKYKDVHRWAVFVVTANRPDVKVKLGNGGLTLAEDMASYFINNFGYPAGHVTILFDDGWVRADNGEGERVVTLQERSECLPGVSYGAATVDTVTGVLEKVVETANLYDDSEVFIWLFNHGVGDPENKITGGKILEHSEILVWDGVLSDYELGDILGPLRAKLCLIVDACYSGGFANKAVFNFPTLFNSGLPESGRIVITGASKFTTGYASTVTGPLFTQLWFNGIKTGQADGFRKGVFERGRVTHLRFFKDGKVSVEEAFYFARYMLTTKEFRDYRGMQPQMNDKYPGSPPLRNKGEMFLGT
;
A
#
# COMPACT_ATOMS: atom_id res chain seq x y z
N MET A 1 34.83 -76.30 32.28
CA MET A 1 35.14 -75.08 31.50
C MET A 1 33.92 -74.16 31.32
N MET A 2 33.07 -73.98 32.36
CA MET A 2 31.78 -73.24 32.24
C MET A 2 31.47 -72.25 33.38
N LYS A 3 32.32 -72.13 34.42
CA LYS A 3 32.07 -71.21 35.56
C LYS A 3 32.61 -69.79 35.36
N GLY A 4 33.55 -69.56 34.44
CA GLY A 4 34.15 -68.24 34.21
C GLY A 4 33.35 -67.30 33.29
N LYS A 5 32.51 -67.83 32.40
CA LYS A 5 31.74 -67.02 31.44
C LYS A 5 30.47 -66.41 32.03
N VAL A 6 29.85 -67.06 33.02
CA VAL A 6 28.60 -66.57 33.64
C VAL A 6 28.87 -65.36 34.56
N SER A 7 30.02 -65.35 35.26
CA SER A 7 30.40 -64.25 36.15
C SER A 7 30.74 -62.95 35.39
N LEU A 8 31.41 -63.07 34.23
CA LEU A 8 31.76 -61.91 33.42
C LEU A 8 30.52 -61.27 32.75
N VAL A 9 29.57 -62.10 32.29
CA VAL A 9 28.32 -61.62 31.67
C VAL A 9 27.40 -61.01 32.72
N ALA A 10 27.33 -61.58 33.93
CA ALA A 10 26.56 -61.01 35.04
C ALA A 10 27.14 -59.66 35.50
N CYS A 11 28.47 -59.53 35.63
CA CYS A 11 29.10 -58.24 35.94
C CYS A 11 28.92 -57.21 34.82
N ALA A 12 29.00 -57.61 33.54
CA ALA A 12 28.79 -56.71 32.42
C ALA A 12 27.33 -56.21 32.34
N LEU A 13 26.36 -57.09 32.57
CA LEU A 13 24.94 -56.72 32.65
C LEU A 13 24.66 -55.83 33.87
N LEU A 14 25.25 -56.11 35.03
CA LEU A 14 25.11 -55.29 36.22
C LEU A 14 25.72 -53.89 36.00
N PHE A 15 26.87 -53.80 35.32
CA PHE A 15 27.51 -52.53 34.96
C PHE A 15 26.70 -51.76 33.92
N MET A 16 26.13 -52.44 32.93
CA MET A 16 25.27 -51.83 31.90
C MET A 16 23.95 -51.33 32.50
N VAL A 17 23.37 -52.07 33.44
CA VAL A 17 22.19 -51.66 34.22
C VAL A 17 22.54 -50.51 35.18
N LEU A 18 23.72 -50.52 35.84
CA LEU A 18 24.20 -49.40 36.64
C LEU A 18 24.41 -48.14 35.81
N THR A 19 24.93 -48.25 34.58
CA THR A 19 25.07 -47.10 33.67
C THR A 19 23.73 -46.59 33.17
N VAL A 20 22.72 -47.46 33.01
CA VAL A 20 21.34 -47.04 32.66
C VAL A 20 20.64 -46.37 33.84
N PHE A 21 20.92 -46.79 35.10
CA PHE A 21 20.41 -46.13 36.30
C PHE A 21 21.19 -44.85 36.69
N LEU A 22 22.48 -44.75 36.38
CA LEU A 22 23.28 -43.52 36.51
C LEU A 22 23.07 -42.54 35.35
N SER A 23 22.55 -43.03 34.22
CA SER A 23 22.05 -42.20 33.13
C SER A 23 20.58 -41.82 33.32
N GLY A 24 20.03 -42.07 34.52
CA GLY A 24 18.82 -41.41 35.01
C GLY A 24 18.96 -39.91 34.78
N CYS A 25 18.08 -39.41 33.92
CA CYS A 25 18.16 -38.11 33.29
C CYS A 25 18.37 -37.00 34.33
N LEU A 26 19.57 -36.43 34.38
CA LEU A 26 19.68 -35.01 34.70
C LEU A 26 19.05 -34.28 33.52
N GLU A 27 17.72 -34.11 33.55
CA GLU A 27 17.15 -32.90 32.95
C GLU A 27 17.82 -31.76 33.69
N GLN A 28 18.84 -31.19 33.06
CA GLN A 28 19.37 -29.90 33.46
C GLN A 28 18.21 -28.94 33.29
N VAL A 29 17.51 -28.63 34.39
CA VAL A 29 16.57 -27.51 34.42
C VAL A 29 17.43 -26.28 34.14
N SER A 30 17.47 -25.84 32.89
CA SER A 30 18.04 -24.55 32.55
C SER A 30 17.26 -23.50 33.33
N VAL A 31 17.97 -22.68 34.09
CA VAL A 31 17.34 -21.56 34.79
C VAL A 31 16.99 -20.55 33.71
N ASN A 32 15.71 -20.22 33.59
CA ASN A 32 15.23 -19.27 32.59
C ASN A 32 15.91 -17.91 32.76
N GLU A 33 16.55 -17.42 31.71
CA GLU A 33 17.04 -16.06 31.58
C GLU A 33 15.96 -15.18 30.95
N LYS A 34 15.79 -13.94 31.43
CA LYS A 34 14.77 -13.05 30.86
C LYS A 34 15.15 -12.68 29.42
N PRO A 35 14.17 -12.53 28.50
CA PRO A 35 14.46 -12.05 27.16
C PRO A 35 14.93 -10.60 27.20
N VAL A 36 15.57 -10.16 26.13
CA VAL A 36 16.04 -8.78 25.94
C VAL A 36 15.28 -8.18 24.77
N VAL A 37 14.80 -6.93 24.94
CA VAL A 37 14.14 -6.15 23.89
C VAL A 37 14.85 -4.81 23.72
N ARG A 38 14.82 -4.25 22.52
CA ARG A 38 15.28 -2.89 22.23
C ARG A 38 14.44 -2.26 21.11
N ILE A 39 14.37 -0.93 21.11
CA ILE A 39 13.75 -0.13 20.05
C ILE A 39 14.88 0.45 19.20
N ASP A 40 14.81 0.25 17.88
CA ASP A 40 15.81 0.71 16.93
C ASP A 40 15.30 1.94 16.12
N TYR A 41 13.98 2.09 15.96
CA TYR A 41 13.35 3.22 15.27
C TYR A 41 11.92 3.48 15.80
N PRO A 42 11.44 4.73 15.87
CA PRO A 42 12.17 5.97 15.61
C PRO A 42 13.24 6.22 16.68
N GLY A 43 14.12 7.20 16.42
CA GLY A 43 15.10 7.64 17.41
C GLY A 43 14.42 8.32 18.60
N ASP A 44 15.02 8.21 19.78
CA ASP A 44 14.53 8.89 20.98
C ASP A 44 14.45 10.41 20.78
N GLY A 45 13.31 11.00 21.15
CA GLY A 45 13.00 12.40 20.95
C GLY A 45 12.55 12.77 19.53
N ALA A 46 12.29 11.81 18.64
CA ALA A 46 11.81 12.11 17.29
C ALA A 46 10.44 12.81 17.30
N THR A 47 10.28 13.83 16.46
CA THR A 47 8.96 14.38 16.12
C THR A 47 8.33 13.56 15.00
N VAL A 48 7.10 13.10 15.22
CA VAL A 48 6.38 12.19 14.32
C VAL A 48 4.95 12.65 14.08
N SER A 49 4.37 12.22 12.96
CA SER A 49 3.01 12.57 12.52
C SER A 49 2.51 11.54 11.50
N GLY A 50 1.19 11.40 11.36
CA GLY A 50 0.58 10.38 10.49
C GLY A 50 0.78 8.96 11.02
N ILE A 51 1.11 8.03 10.14
CA ILE A 51 1.37 6.62 10.47
C ILE A 51 2.86 6.43 10.76
N VAL A 52 3.20 5.80 11.88
CA VAL A 52 4.57 5.58 12.35
C VAL A 52 4.78 4.11 12.66
N ILE A 53 5.76 3.47 12.02
CA ILE A 53 6.14 2.10 12.34
C ILE A 53 7.29 2.14 13.35
N VAL A 54 7.01 1.81 14.61
CA VAL A 54 8.04 1.57 15.63
C VAL A 54 8.61 0.18 15.40
N ARG A 55 9.94 0.02 15.40
CA ARG A 55 10.56 -1.29 15.22
C ARG A 55 11.77 -1.49 16.11
N GLY A 56 12.13 -2.74 16.31
CA GLY A 56 13.24 -3.10 17.16
C GLY A 56 13.67 -4.55 17.01
N LYS A 57 14.44 -5.00 18.00
CA LYS A 57 14.84 -6.41 18.10
C LYS A 57 14.53 -6.95 19.48
N ALA A 58 14.28 -8.24 19.54
CA ALA A 58 14.33 -9.01 20.76
C ALA A 58 15.08 -10.32 20.54
N PHE A 59 15.64 -10.85 21.62
CA PHE A 59 16.30 -12.15 21.63
C PHE A 59 16.22 -12.73 23.03
N ASP A 60 16.28 -14.05 23.12
CA ASP A 60 16.32 -14.78 24.38
C ASP A 60 17.72 -15.40 24.57
N PRO A 61 18.41 -15.13 25.70
CA PRO A 61 19.67 -15.79 26.03
C PRO A 61 19.59 -17.33 26.08
N ASP A 62 18.43 -17.90 26.42
CA ASP A 62 18.17 -19.36 26.42
C ASP A 62 18.00 -19.93 25.00
N GLY A 63 17.91 -19.06 24.00
CA GLY A 63 17.75 -19.38 22.58
C GLY A 63 16.41 -18.89 22.06
N ASN A 64 16.40 -18.27 20.87
CA ASN A 64 15.22 -17.56 20.36
C ASN A 64 13.98 -18.44 20.10
N ASP A 65 14.08 -19.77 20.16
CA ASP A 65 12.90 -20.65 20.08
C ASP A 65 11.98 -20.53 21.31
N SER A 66 12.48 -19.99 22.45
CA SER A 66 11.65 -19.66 23.62
C SER A 66 10.99 -18.29 23.51
N LEU A 67 11.51 -17.39 22.67
CA LEU A 67 10.95 -16.05 22.49
C LEU A 67 9.58 -16.13 21.80
N LEU A 68 8.52 -15.77 22.52
CA LEU A 68 7.16 -15.96 22.03
C LEU A 68 6.60 -14.71 21.35
N THR A 69 6.77 -13.54 21.98
CA THR A 69 6.15 -12.31 21.47
C THR A 69 6.84 -11.06 22.00
N VAL A 70 6.61 -9.95 21.31
CA VAL A 70 6.92 -8.59 21.76
C VAL A 70 5.62 -7.83 21.91
N GLU A 71 5.46 -7.13 23.01
CA GLU A 71 4.31 -6.28 23.27
C GLU A 71 4.74 -4.81 23.31
N VAL A 72 3.89 -3.94 22.78
CA VAL A 72 4.09 -2.49 22.75
C VAL A 72 2.86 -1.79 23.33
N LYS A 73 3.07 -0.69 24.04
CA LYS A 73 2.01 0.25 24.43
C LYS A 73 2.49 1.68 24.30
N VAL A 74 1.54 2.60 24.11
CA VAL A 74 1.78 4.05 24.14
C VAL A 74 1.16 4.61 25.42
N ASP A 75 1.92 5.44 26.12
CA ASP A 75 1.60 6.05 27.40
C ASP A 75 1.06 5.03 28.43
N ASN A 76 -0.12 5.32 28.99
CA ASN A 76 -0.87 4.49 29.92
C ASN A 76 -1.87 3.55 29.22
N GLY A 77 -1.74 3.37 27.91
CA GLY A 77 -2.56 2.47 27.11
C GLY A 77 -2.34 0.99 27.44
N VAL A 78 -3.06 0.13 26.72
CA VAL A 78 -2.96 -1.32 26.85
C VAL A 78 -1.77 -1.87 26.06
N TRP A 79 -1.15 -2.92 26.60
CA TRP A 79 -0.17 -3.71 25.84
C TRP A 79 -0.87 -4.41 24.68
N LYS A 80 -0.28 -4.26 23.49
CA LYS A 80 -0.69 -4.94 22.27
C LYS A 80 0.50 -5.69 21.70
N GLU A 81 0.22 -6.84 21.11
CA GLU A 81 1.23 -7.65 20.43
C GLU A 81 1.76 -6.91 19.19
N ALA A 82 3.09 -6.93 19.03
CA ALA A 82 3.79 -6.45 17.85
C ALA A 82 3.87 -7.55 16.79
N TYR A 83 4.11 -7.15 15.54
CA TYR A 83 4.43 -8.11 14.50
C TYR A 83 5.85 -8.63 14.69
N GLY A 84 6.02 -9.95 14.74
CA GLY A 84 7.31 -10.61 14.86
C GLY A 84 7.83 -10.66 16.30
N ASP A 85 8.60 -11.69 16.61
CA ASP A 85 9.19 -11.96 17.93
C ASP A 85 10.64 -11.45 18.00
N GLY A 86 11.49 -11.79 17.03
CA GLY A 86 12.91 -11.42 17.00
C GLY A 86 13.17 -10.06 16.35
N ASN A 87 12.76 -9.88 15.09
CA ASN A 87 12.71 -8.56 14.46
C ASN A 87 11.26 -8.10 14.48
N TRP A 88 10.95 -7.18 15.39
CA TRP A 88 9.58 -6.83 15.69
C TRP A 88 9.23 -5.42 15.19
N SER A 89 7.94 -5.19 14.94
CA SER A 89 7.41 -3.88 14.53
C SER A 89 5.98 -3.64 15.00
N PHE A 90 5.64 -2.39 15.27
CA PHE A 90 4.33 -1.96 15.75
C PHE A 90 3.94 -0.63 15.10
N GLU A 91 2.75 -0.58 14.49
CA GLU A 91 2.23 0.63 13.85
C GLU A 91 1.48 1.51 14.85
N ILE A 92 1.74 2.82 14.81
CA ILE A 92 1.09 3.86 15.59
C ILE A 92 0.45 4.85 14.62
N ASP A 93 -0.88 4.97 14.67
CA ASP A 93 -1.61 6.10 14.10
C ASP A 93 -1.56 7.26 15.10
N THR A 94 -0.72 8.26 14.80
CA THR A 94 -0.53 9.42 15.67
C THR A 94 -1.77 10.31 15.76
N SER A 95 -2.74 10.18 14.85
CA SER A 95 -3.97 10.97 14.90
C SER A 95 -4.92 10.56 16.03
N LEU A 96 -4.64 9.44 16.69
CA LEU A 96 -5.33 8.97 17.89
C LEU A 96 -4.76 9.56 19.19
N TYR A 97 -3.73 10.41 19.09
CA TYR A 97 -3.02 11.01 20.22
C TYR A 97 -3.00 12.53 20.08
N ASP A 98 -2.96 13.22 21.22
CA ASP A 98 -2.82 14.67 21.26
C ASP A 98 -1.43 15.11 20.76
N ASP A 99 -1.27 16.37 20.35
CA ASP A 99 0.05 16.91 20.05
C ASP A 99 0.87 17.06 21.34
N GLY A 100 2.15 16.67 21.30
CA GLY A 100 3.06 16.79 22.43
C GLY A 100 3.89 15.53 22.70
N ARG A 101 4.37 15.41 23.94
CA ARG A 101 5.27 14.31 24.35
C ARG A 101 4.47 13.04 24.65
N HIS A 102 4.86 11.93 24.05
CA HIS A 102 4.35 10.58 24.34
C HIS A 102 5.49 9.61 24.65
N GLU A 103 5.17 8.57 25.42
CA GLU A 103 6.10 7.50 25.79
C GLU A 103 5.65 6.17 25.16
N VAL A 104 6.48 5.58 24.33
CA VAL A 104 6.28 4.24 23.78
C VAL A 104 7.08 3.24 24.62
N PHE A 105 6.42 2.18 25.09
CA PHE A 105 7.07 1.11 25.84
C PHE A 105 7.04 -0.19 25.05
N ALA A 106 8.13 -0.96 25.11
CA ALA A 106 8.18 -2.32 24.57
C ALA A 106 8.69 -3.32 25.63
N ARG A 107 8.21 -4.57 25.56
CA ARG A 107 8.68 -5.72 26.35
C ARG A 107 8.59 -7.01 25.56
N ALA A 108 9.52 -7.93 25.76
CA ALA A 108 9.50 -9.27 25.20
C ALA A 108 9.00 -10.30 26.22
N PHE A 109 8.42 -11.40 25.75
CA PHE A 109 7.94 -12.52 26.56
C PHE A 109 8.43 -13.85 25.98
N ASP A 110 9.02 -14.70 26.83
CA ASP A 110 9.63 -16.00 26.48
C ASP A 110 8.77 -17.22 26.89
N ASN A 111 7.47 -17.00 27.13
CA ASN A 111 6.54 -17.98 27.73
C ASN A 111 6.71 -18.25 29.24
N VAL A 112 7.73 -17.69 29.90
CA VAL A 112 8.00 -17.86 31.35
C VAL A 112 8.03 -16.51 32.07
N SER A 113 8.69 -15.52 31.49
CA SER A 113 9.05 -14.23 32.07
C SER A 113 9.04 -13.11 31.03
N TYR A 114 8.79 -11.88 31.51
CA TYR A 114 8.93 -10.68 30.68
C TYR A 114 10.34 -10.10 30.81
N SER A 115 10.82 -9.51 29.72
CA SER A 115 11.99 -8.64 29.73
C SER A 115 11.80 -7.43 30.65
N GLU A 116 12.90 -6.74 30.95
CA GLU A 116 12.80 -5.35 31.37
C GLU A 116 12.15 -4.52 30.24
N LYS A 117 11.36 -3.51 30.62
CA LYS A 117 10.72 -2.62 29.65
C LYS A 117 11.74 -1.64 29.10
N VAL A 118 11.69 -1.40 27.81
CA VAL A 118 12.37 -0.26 27.18
C VAL A 118 11.37 0.86 26.92
N GLU A 119 11.85 2.09 26.93
CA GLU A 119 11.07 3.32 26.74
C GLU A 119 11.65 4.10 25.56
N LEU A 120 10.78 4.70 24.76
CA LEU A 120 11.09 5.61 23.68
C LEU A 120 10.20 6.86 23.85
N THR A 121 10.82 8.03 23.95
CA THR A 121 10.08 9.29 23.90
C THR A 121 9.89 9.72 22.45
N ILE A 122 8.66 10.06 22.06
CA ILE A 122 8.32 10.69 20.77
C ILE A 122 7.55 11.99 21.01
N PHE A 123 7.59 12.89 20.03
CA PHE A 123 6.77 14.10 20.01
C PHE A 123 5.78 14.05 18.84
N VAL A 124 4.49 13.95 19.14
CA VAL A 124 3.44 13.99 18.12
C VAL A 124 3.17 15.45 17.71
N ASP A 125 3.15 15.70 16.41
CA ASP A 125 2.78 16.99 15.80
C ASP A 125 1.86 16.75 14.59
N ASN A 126 0.56 16.66 14.85
CA ASN A 126 -0.49 16.53 13.84
C ASN A 126 -1.00 17.89 13.34
N SER A 127 -0.29 18.99 13.64
CA SER A 127 -0.73 20.31 13.24
C SER A 127 -0.68 20.46 11.71
N ASP A 128 -1.82 20.80 11.12
CA ASP A 128 -1.86 21.16 9.70
C ASP A 128 -1.15 22.50 9.50
N LYS A 129 0.03 22.45 8.88
CA LYS A 129 0.89 23.59 8.55
C LYS A 129 0.48 24.27 7.23
N TYR A 130 -0.52 23.73 6.53
CA TYR A 130 -0.88 24.08 5.16
C TYR A 130 -2.37 24.40 5.00
N LYS A 131 -2.99 24.96 6.04
CA LYS A 131 -4.44 25.27 6.12
C LYS A 131 -5.02 26.10 4.98
N ASP A 132 -4.18 26.80 4.22
CA ASP A 132 -4.59 27.63 3.09
C ASP A 132 -4.48 26.91 1.73
N VAL A 133 -4.10 25.63 1.72
CA VAL A 133 -3.93 24.82 0.51
C VAL A 133 -4.72 23.51 0.61
N HIS A 134 -5.90 23.50 0.00
CA HIS A 134 -6.87 22.41 0.09
C HIS A 134 -6.65 21.36 -1.01
N ARG A 135 -5.49 20.69 -0.98
CA ARG A 135 -5.15 19.62 -1.94
C ARG A 135 -4.62 18.38 -1.23
N TRP A 136 -5.15 17.21 -1.56
CA TRP A 136 -4.77 15.93 -0.95
C TRP A 136 -4.44 14.89 -2.01
N ALA A 137 -3.39 14.10 -1.79
CA ALA A 137 -3.06 12.97 -2.66
C ALA A 137 -2.86 11.68 -1.85
N VAL A 138 -3.49 10.60 -2.31
CA VAL A 138 -3.34 9.27 -1.70
C VAL A 138 -2.88 8.28 -2.76
N PHE A 139 -1.78 7.59 -2.49
CA PHE A 139 -1.22 6.54 -3.33
C PHE A 139 -1.28 5.23 -2.56
N VAL A 140 -1.97 4.22 -3.12
CA VAL A 140 -2.12 2.89 -2.50
C VAL A 140 -1.53 1.85 -3.42
N VAL A 141 -0.55 1.09 -2.92
CA VAL A 141 0.17 0.08 -3.69
C VAL A 141 0.27 -1.23 -2.92
N THR A 142 -0.25 -2.30 -3.50
CA THR A 142 -0.11 -3.67 -2.99
C THR A 142 0.45 -4.52 -4.10
N ALA A 143 1.74 -4.81 -3.97
CA ALA A 143 2.55 -5.38 -5.03
C ALA A 143 3.06 -6.78 -4.67
N ASN A 144 3.35 -7.04 -3.39
CA ASN A 144 4.19 -8.18 -3.01
C ASN A 144 3.57 -9.15 -1.99
N ARG A 145 2.25 -9.15 -1.88
CA ARG A 145 1.48 -10.00 -0.95
C ARG A 145 1.95 -11.47 -0.94
N PRO A 146 2.27 -12.09 0.21
CA PRO A 146 2.93 -13.40 0.27
C PRO A 146 2.18 -14.53 -0.46
N ASP A 147 0.86 -14.52 -0.39
CA ASP A 147 -0.04 -15.51 -1.01
C ASP A 147 -0.19 -15.35 -2.52
N VAL A 148 0.24 -14.21 -3.08
CA VAL A 148 0.24 -13.97 -4.53
C VAL A 148 1.57 -14.41 -5.12
N LYS A 149 1.50 -15.36 -6.06
CA LYS A 149 2.68 -15.98 -6.68
C LYS A 149 3.48 -15.04 -7.58
N VAL A 150 2.82 -14.13 -8.29
CA VAL A 150 3.49 -13.22 -9.24
C VAL A 150 3.56 -11.85 -8.59
N LYS A 151 4.73 -11.45 -8.13
CA LYS A 151 4.95 -10.14 -7.50
C LYS A 151 4.96 -9.02 -8.54
N LEU A 152 4.47 -7.85 -8.16
CA LEU A 152 4.55 -6.62 -8.96
C LEU A 152 5.79 -5.78 -8.64
N GLY A 153 6.59 -6.19 -7.65
CA GLY A 153 7.83 -5.55 -7.25
C GLY A 153 7.68 -4.13 -6.70
N ASN A 154 8.80 -3.46 -6.49
CA ASN A 154 8.84 -2.14 -5.86
C ASN A 154 8.57 -0.99 -6.84
N GLY A 155 8.41 -1.27 -8.13
CA GLY A 155 8.18 -0.24 -9.15
C GLY A 155 6.94 0.61 -8.92
N GLY A 156 5.90 0.05 -8.27
CA GLY A 156 4.72 0.81 -7.85
C GLY A 156 5.04 1.89 -6.82
N LEU A 157 5.88 1.57 -5.81
CA LEU A 157 6.35 2.53 -4.81
C LEU A 157 7.16 3.65 -5.48
N THR A 158 8.12 3.28 -6.34
CA THR A 158 8.93 4.26 -7.08
C THR A 158 8.07 5.23 -7.89
N LEU A 159 7.04 4.73 -8.57
CA LEU A 159 6.13 5.58 -9.34
C LEU A 159 5.25 6.46 -8.45
N ALA A 160 4.78 5.95 -7.30
CA ALA A 160 4.06 6.74 -6.31
C ALA A 160 4.90 7.94 -5.84
N GLU A 161 6.17 7.70 -5.53
CA GLU A 161 7.09 8.73 -5.05
C GLU A 161 7.44 9.75 -6.15
N ASP A 162 7.62 9.33 -7.40
CA ASP A 162 7.84 10.26 -8.53
C ASP A 162 6.61 11.15 -8.76
N MET A 163 5.39 10.58 -8.72
CA MET A 163 4.15 11.35 -8.83
C MET A 163 3.97 12.30 -7.65
N ALA A 164 4.12 11.82 -6.40
CA ALA A 164 4.02 12.64 -5.20
C ALA A 164 5.01 13.82 -5.22
N SER A 165 6.28 13.55 -5.54
CA SER A 165 7.30 14.58 -5.69
C SER A 165 6.94 15.59 -6.77
N TYR A 166 6.44 15.14 -7.92
CA TYR A 166 6.00 16.04 -8.98
C TYR A 166 4.81 16.91 -8.54
N PHE A 167 3.84 16.34 -7.83
CA PHE A 167 2.63 17.04 -7.38
C PHE A 167 2.97 18.11 -6.34
N ILE A 168 3.87 17.79 -5.41
CA ILE A 168 4.37 18.74 -4.42
C ILE A 168 5.08 19.91 -5.14
N ASN A 169 5.98 19.60 -6.06
CA ASN A 169 6.86 20.60 -6.68
C ASN A 169 6.21 21.42 -7.80
N ASN A 170 5.19 20.89 -8.49
CA ASN A 170 4.63 21.49 -9.70
C ASN A 170 3.13 21.81 -9.59
N PHE A 171 2.39 21.10 -8.74
CA PHE A 171 0.95 21.29 -8.54
C PHE A 171 0.60 21.87 -7.17
N GLY A 172 1.61 22.16 -6.34
CA GLY A 172 1.43 22.79 -5.04
C GLY A 172 0.62 21.93 -4.08
N TYR A 173 0.77 20.61 -4.14
CA TYR A 173 0.24 19.72 -3.11
C TYR A 173 1.13 19.84 -1.86
N PRO A 174 0.58 20.12 -0.67
CA PRO A 174 1.37 20.11 0.54
C PRO A 174 1.87 18.71 0.86
N ALA A 175 3.16 18.55 1.20
CA ALA A 175 3.71 17.23 1.53
C ALA A 175 2.92 16.54 2.67
N GLY A 176 2.50 17.31 3.69
CA GLY A 176 1.67 16.83 4.79
C GLY A 176 0.26 16.35 4.41
N HIS A 177 -0.22 16.65 3.19
CA HIS A 177 -1.49 16.16 2.65
C HIS A 177 -1.30 15.01 1.64
N VAL A 178 -0.07 14.51 1.50
CA VAL A 178 0.25 13.37 0.66
C VAL A 178 0.48 12.13 1.53
N THR A 179 -0.19 11.03 1.18
CA THR A 179 -0.01 9.72 1.82
C THR A 179 0.36 8.66 0.80
N ILE A 180 1.38 7.85 1.10
CA ILE A 180 1.81 6.71 0.29
C ILE A 180 1.71 5.44 1.15
N LEU A 181 0.79 4.56 0.78
CA LEU A 181 0.60 3.25 1.39
C LEU A 181 1.20 2.18 0.48
N PHE A 182 2.12 1.37 1.01
CA PHE A 182 2.79 0.32 0.22
C PHE A 182 2.93 -0.98 1.01
N ASP A 183 2.38 -2.06 0.46
CA ASP A 183 2.43 -3.42 1.02
C ASP A 183 2.14 -3.41 2.54
N ASP A 184 2.99 -3.97 3.39
CA ASP A 184 2.90 -3.93 4.85
C ASP A 184 3.62 -2.75 5.49
N GLY A 185 3.96 -1.72 4.73
CA GLY A 185 4.78 -0.59 5.20
C GLY A 185 6.29 -0.89 5.14
N TRP A 186 6.68 -1.95 4.43
CA TRP A 186 8.08 -2.37 4.29
C TRP A 186 8.50 -2.56 2.84
N VAL A 187 9.75 -2.21 2.56
CA VAL A 187 10.44 -2.64 1.34
C VAL A 187 11.07 -4.00 1.58
N ARG A 188 10.90 -4.90 0.61
CA ARG A 188 11.44 -6.25 0.63
C ARG A 188 12.65 -6.40 -0.29
N ALA A 189 13.55 -7.31 0.08
CA ALA A 189 14.69 -7.70 -0.75
C ALA A 189 14.21 -8.38 -2.05
N ASP A 190 15.13 -8.55 -3.00
CA ASP A 190 14.87 -9.25 -4.28
C ASP A 190 13.63 -8.73 -5.01
N ASN A 191 13.40 -7.41 -4.92
CA ASN A 191 12.29 -6.71 -5.55
C ASN A 191 10.92 -7.30 -5.19
N GLY A 192 10.67 -7.55 -3.90
CA GLY A 192 9.37 -8.00 -3.40
C GLY A 192 9.32 -9.47 -2.99
N GLU A 193 10.27 -10.30 -3.44
CA GLU A 193 10.29 -11.75 -3.18
C GLU A 193 10.99 -12.12 -1.86
N GLY A 194 11.83 -11.22 -1.34
CA GLY A 194 12.64 -11.48 -0.16
C GLY A 194 12.02 -11.03 1.16
N GLU A 195 12.83 -11.13 2.21
CA GLU A 195 12.50 -10.67 3.56
C GLU A 195 12.33 -9.14 3.60
N ARG A 196 11.67 -8.65 4.67
CA ARG A 196 11.62 -7.22 4.99
C ARG A 196 13.04 -6.69 5.19
N VAL A 197 13.36 -5.55 4.55
CA VAL A 197 14.68 -4.90 4.63
C VAL A 197 14.62 -3.63 5.46
N VAL A 198 13.66 -2.75 5.15
CA VAL A 198 13.55 -1.42 5.75
C VAL A 198 12.11 -0.93 5.68
N THR A 199 11.67 -0.17 6.69
CA THR A 199 10.35 0.48 6.66
C THR A 199 10.32 1.56 5.59
N LEU A 200 9.13 1.98 5.18
CA LEU A 200 9.00 3.08 4.21
C LEU A 200 9.58 4.40 4.74
N GLN A 201 9.41 4.70 6.03
CA GLN A 201 9.85 5.97 6.64
C GLN A 201 11.37 6.07 6.85
N GLU A 202 12.09 4.95 6.89
CA GLU A 202 13.53 4.94 7.18
C GLU A 202 14.42 5.05 5.94
N ARG A 203 13.82 4.98 4.76
CA ARG A 203 14.55 5.07 3.49
C ARG A 203 15.09 6.47 3.26
N SER A 204 16.28 6.55 2.66
CA SER A 204 16.84 7.82 2.17
C SER A 204 15.99 8.46 1.07
N GLU A 205 15.21 7.66 0.35
CA GLU A 205 14.36 8.09 -0.75
C GLU A 205 12.99 8.61 -0.29
N CYS A 206 12.65 8.48 1.00
CA CYS A 206 11.36 8.97 1.49
C CYS A 206 11.26 10.50 1.33
N LEU A 207 10.07 10.96 0.97
CA LEU A 207 9.78 12.37 0.75
C LEU A 207 9.50 13.07 2.10
N PRO A 208 10.27 14.11 2.48
CA PRO A 208 10.05 14.80 3.74
C PRO A 208 8.64 15.36 3.86
N GLY A 209 7.98 15.05 4.99
CA GLY A 209 6.62 15.50 5.29
C GLY A 209 5.50 14.67 4.66
N VAL A 210 5.81 13.72 3.78
CA VAL A 210 4.82 12.76 3.24
C VAL A 210 4.57 11.67 4.27
N SER A 211 3.30 11.29 4.46
CA SER A 211 2.94 10.17 5.33
C SER A 211 3.11 8.84 4.61
N TYR A 212 3.74 7.87 5.27
CA TYR A 212 3.91 6.51 4.75
C TYR A 212 3.30 5.49 5.69
N GLY A 213 2.69 4.43 5.14
CA GLY A 213 2.06 3.39 5.95
C GLY A 213 1.83 2.08 5.20
N ALA A 214 1.26 1.10 5.89
CA ALA A 214 0.83 -0.15 5.27
C ALA A 214 -0.44 0.05 4.42
N ALA A 215 -0.56 -0.70 3.33
CA ALA A 215 -1.73 -0.75 2.47
C ALA A 215 -2.72 -1.84 2.94
N THR A 216 -3.03 -1.91 4.25
CA THR A 216 -4.06 -2.80 4.81
C THR A 216 -5.46 -2.25 4.57
N VAL A 217 -6.50 -3.08 4.69
CA VAL A 217 -7.91 -2.63 4.58
C VAL A 217 -8.18 -1.47 5.54
N ASP A 218 -7.81 -1.63 6.82
CA ASP A 218 -8.08 -0.64 7.86
C ASP A 218 -7.34 0.67 7.60
N THR A 219 -6.05 0.61 7.25
CA THR A 219 -5.24 1.81 7.01
C THR A 219 -5.70 2.54 5.75
N VAL A 220 -6.00 1.82 4.66
CA VAL A 220 -6.55 2.42 3.43
C VAL A 220 -7.88 3.10 3.71
N THR A 221 -8.79 2.42 4.41
CA THR A 221 -10.13 2.95 4.73
C THR A 221 -10.01 4.20 5.59
N GLY A 222 -9.26 4.14 6.69
CA GLY A 222 -9.09 5.28 7.61
C GLY A 222 -8.46 6.50 6.94
N VAL A 223 -7.44 6.31 6.09
CA VAL A 223 -6.82 7.41 5.33
C VAL A 223 -7.82 8.05 4.37
N LEU A 224 -8.60 7.25 3.64
CA LEU A 224 -9.59 7.77 2.70
C LEU A 224 -10.72 8.50 3.41
N GLU A 225 -11.24 7.96 4.50
CA GLU A 225 -12.26 8.61 5.34
C GLU A 225 -11.76 9.95 5.89
N LYS A 226 -10.51 10.01 6.36
CA LYS A 226 -9.86 11.25 6.80
C LYS A 226 -9.77 12.29 5.69
N VAL A 227 -9.39 11.88 4.48
CA VAL A 227 -9.35 12.77 3.30
C VAL A 227 -10.75 13.27 2.98
N VAL A 228 -11.77 12.41 3.03
CA VAL A 228 -13.17 12.82 2.82
C VAL A 228 -13.61 13.84 3.85
N GLU A 229 -13.34 13.61 5.13
CA GLU A 229 -13.68 14.53 6.22
C GLU A 229 -13.00 15.90 6.02
N THR A 230 -11.68 15.92 5.84
CA THR A 230 -10.87 17.13 5.79
C THR A 230 -11.06 17.92 4.50
N ALA A 231 -11.13 17.27 3.35
CA ALA A 231 -11.39 17.94 2.07
C ALA A 231 -12.79 18.54 2.03
N ASN A 232 -13.78 17.94 2.70
CA ASN A 232 -15.14 18.45 2.75
C ASN A 232 -15.31 19.74 3.58
N LEU A 233 -14.27 20.17 4.31
CA LEU A 233 -14.28 21.45 5.02
C LEU A 233 -14.20 22.66 4.08
N TYR A 234 -13.76 22.46 2.83
CA TYR A 234 -13.49 23.52 1.87
C TYR A 234 -14.14 23.23 0.51
N ASP A 235 -14.71 24.26 -0.12
CA ASP A 235 -15.43 24.12 -1.38
C ASP A 235 -14.49 24.04 -2.61
N ASP A 236 -13.25 24.50 -2.47
CA ASP A 236 -12.21 24.52 -3.51
C ASP A 236 -11.26 23.31 -3.41
N SER A 237 -11.58 22.32 -2.59
CA SER A 237 -10.76 21.13 -2.38
C SER A 237 -10.51 20.33 -3.68
N GLU A 238 -9.26 19.89 -3.84
CA GLU A 238 -8.81 18.97 -4.88
C GLU A 238 -8.26 17.69 -4.25
N VAL A 239 -8.72 16.54 -4.73
CA VAL A 239 -8.26 15.23 -4.28
C VAL A 239 -7.76 14.42 -5.47
N PHE A 240 -6.59 13.81 -5.30
CA PHE A 240 -6.06 12.81 -6.21
C PHE A 240 -5.90 11.48 -5.48
N ILE A 241 -6.39 10.40 -6.07
CA ILE A 241 -6.22 9.06 -5.51
C ILE A 241 -5.72 8.14 -6.61
N TRP A 242 -4.66 7.39 -6.34
CA TRP A 242 -4.12 6.38 -7.23
C TRP A 242 -3.97 5.04 -6.50
N LEU A 243 -4.53 3.99 -7.09
CA LEU A 243 -4.42 2.62 -6.59
C LEU A 243 -3.77 1.75 -7.65
N PHE A 244 -2.66 1.09 -7.30
CA PHE A 244 -1.99 0.10 -8.16
C PHE A 244 -1.83 -1.22 -7.42
N ASN A 245 -2.56 -2.24 -7.89
CA ASN A 245 -2.62 -3.53 -7.22
C ASN A 245 -2.88 -4.64 -8.23
N HIS A 246 -2.79 -5.89 -7.78
CA HIS A 246 -3.47 -6.98 -8.48
C HIS A 246 -4.99 -6.75 -8.44
N GLY A 247 -5.64 -7.04 -9.57
CA GLY A 247 -7.10 -7.16 -9.59
C GLY A 247 -7.52 -8.62 -9.41
N VAL A 248 -8.72 -8.82 -8.89
CA VAL A 248 -9.32 -10.16 -8.75
C VAL A 248 -10.04 -10.54 -10.04
N GLY A 249 -9.83 -11.75 -10.54
CA GLY A 249 -10.52 -12.30 -11.70
C GLY A 249 -10.00 -13.69 -12.05
N ASP A 250 -10.73 -14.40 -12.89
CA ASP A 250 -10.38 -15.75 -13.35
C ASP A 250 -9.57 -15.69 -14.66
N PRO A 251 -8.24 -15.89 -14.62
CA PRO A 251 -7.40 -15.89 -15.82
C PRO A 251 -7.70 -17.07 -16.78
N GLU A 252 -8.34 -18.14 -16.31
CA GLU A 252 -8.73 -19.27 -17.16
C GLU A 252 -9.98 -18.94 -17.99
N ASN A 253 -10.81 -18.00 -17.53
CA ASN A 253 -11.91 -17.42 -18.31
C ASN A 253 -11.41 -16.28 -19.22
N LYS A 254 -10.78 -16.66 -20.34
CA LYS A 254 -10.13 -15.75 -21.29
C LYS A 254 -11.03 -14.71 -21.96
N ILE A 255 -12.35 -14.80 -21.81
CA ILE A 255 -13.30 -13.89 -22.47
C ILE A 255 -13.71 -12.76 -21.54
N THR A 256 -13.93 -13.05 -20.25
CA THR A 256 -14.50 -12.08 -19.30
C THR A 256 -13.76 -11.99 -17.97
N GLY A 257 -12.74 -12.82 -17.75
CA GLY A 257 -12.08 -12.89 -16.45
C GLY A 257 -13.02 -13.34 -15.32
N GLY A 258 -14.14 -14.00 -15.64
CA GLY A 258 -15.19 -14.33 -14.67
C GLY A 258 -16.08 -13.16 -14.25
N LYS A 259 -15.79 -11.92 -14.66
CA LYS A 259 -16.43 -10.70 -14.13
C LYS A 259 -17.79 -10.34 -14.73
N ILE A 260 -18.50 -11.27 -15.36
CA ILE A 260 -19.90 -11.02 -15.77
C ILE A 260 -20.75 -11.03 -14.51
N LEU A 261 -21.49 -9.95 -14.28
CA LEU A 261 -22.34 -9.80 -13.09
C LEU A 261 -21.57 -9.89 -11.75
N GLU A 262 -20.30 -9.50 -11.72
CA GLU A 262 -19.53 -9.35 -10.50
C GLU A 262 -18.99 -7.92 -10.36
N HIS A 263 -18.66 -7.53 -9.13
CA HIS A 263 -17.93 -6.29 -8.84
C HIS A 263 -16.45 -6.41 -9.25
N SER A 264 -15.85 -5.29 -9.66
CA SER A 264 -14.39 -5.22 -9.79
C SER A 264 -13.79 -5.09 -8.40
N GLU A 265 -12.64 -5.72 -8.18
CA GLU A 265 -11.99 -5.79 -6.86
C GLU A 265 -10.48 -5.67 -7.03
N ILE A 266 -9.83 -5.07 -6.04
CA ILE A 266 -8.38 -4.96 -5.93
C ILE A 266 -7.89 -5.63 -4.65
N LEU A 267 -6.69 -6.20 -4.69
CA LEU A 267 -6.04 -6.69 -3.49
C LEU A 267 -5.49 -5.50 -2.70
N VAL A 268 -5.70 -5.55 -1.39
CA VAL A 268 -4.94 -4.79 -0.38
C VAL A 268 -4.14 -5.79 0.46
N TRP A 269 -3.23 -5.32 1.30
CA TRP A 269 -2.20 -6.16 1.92
C TRP A 269 -2.75 -7.38 2.68
N ASP A 270 -3.85 -7.20 3.40
CA ASP A 270 -4.49 -8.21 4.25
C ASP A 270 -5.92 -8.54 3.82
N GLY A 271 -6.34 -8.07 2.65
CA GLY A 271 -7.73 -8.22 2.22
C GLY A 271 -7.99 -7.85 0.76
N VAL A 272 -9.23 -7.48 0.49
CA VAL A 272 -9.73 -7.08 -0.83
C VAL A 272 -10.60 -5.85 -0.64
N LEU A 273 -10.57 -4.93 -1.61
CA LEU A 273 -11.50 -3.82 -1.68
C LEU A 273 -12.25 -3.86 -3.01
N SER A 274 -13.57 -3.90 -2.95
CA SER A 274 -14.44 -3.86 -4.12
C SER A 274 -14.69 -2.43 -4.62
N ASP A 275 -15.15 -2.31 -5.85
CA ASP A 275 -15.58 -1.04 -6.43
C ASP A 275 -16.76 -0.39 -5.67
N TYR A 276 -17.64 -1.20 -5.08
CA TYR A 276 -18.75 -0.76 -4.25
C TYR A 276 -18.27 -0.23 -2.88
N GLU A 277 -17.38 -0.95 -2.19
CA GLU A 277 -16.85 -0.51 -0.89
C GLU A 277 -16.03 0.79 -1.03
N LEU A 278 -15.18 0.90 -2.05
CA LEU A 278 -14.48 2.16 -2.34
C LEU A 278 -15.48 3.28 -2.69
N GLY A 279 -16.57 2.93 -3.36
CA GLY A 279 -17.71 3.78 -3.63
C GLY A 279 -18.37 4.35 -2.38
N ASP A 280 -18.64 3.49 -1.40
CA ASP A 280 -19.25 3.86 -0.12
C ASP A 280 -18.32 4.78 0.68
N ILE A 281 -17.01 4.48 0.72
CA ILE A 281 -15.99 5.30 1.40
C ILE A 281 -15.93 6.71 0.77
N LEU A 282 -15.85 6.80 -0.56
CA LEU A 282 -15.69 8.08 -1.27
C LEU A 282 -17.03 8.76 -1.58
N GLY A 283 -18.16 8.12 -1.33
CA GLY A 283 -19.50 8.64 -1.60
C GLY A 283 -19.73 10.04 -1.04
N PRO A 284 -19.39 10.31 0.23
CA PRO A 284 -19.56 11.63 0.85
C PRO A 284 -18.62 12.73 0.34
N LEU A 285 -17.59 12.42 -0.46
CA LEU A 285 -16.62 13.40 -0.95
C LEU A 285 -17.28 14.43 -1.90
N ARG A 286 -17.18 15.71 -1.55
CA ARG A 286 -17.71 16.85 -2.34
C ARG A 286 -16.64 17.53 -3.22
N ALA A 287 -15.38 17.25 -2.96
CA ALA A 287 -14.22 17.81 -3.66
C ALA A 287 -14.12 17.39 -5.13
N LYS A 288 -13.37 18.17 -5.91
CA LYS A 288 -12.88 17.76 -7.24
C LYS A 288 -12.01 16.52 -7.07
N LEU A 289 -12.30 15.42 -7.77
CA LEU A 289 -11.57 14.15 -7.63
C LEU A 289 -11.03 13.62 -8.96
N CYS A 290 -9.74 13.32 -9.01
CA CYS A 290 -9.16 12.41 -9.99
C CYS A 290 -8.82 11.08 -9.30
N LEU A 291 -9.52 10.00 -9.67
CA LEU A 291 -9.29 8.65 -9.16
C LEU A 291 -8.76 7.76 -10.29
N ILE A 292 -7.61 7.12 -10.07
CA ILE A 292 -7.03 6.15 -11.01
C ILE A 292 -6.90 4.79 -10.31
N VAL A 293 -7.49 3.75 -10.88
CA VAL A 293 -7.36 2.36 -10.42
C VAL A 293 -6.65 1.54 -11.50
N ASP A 294 -5.35 1.31 -11.33
CA ASP A 294 -4.52 0.56 -12.28
C ASP A 294 -4.35 -0.88 -11.80
N ALA A 295 -5.28 -1.75 -12.20
CA ALA A 295 -5.28 -3.16 -11.85
C ALA A 295 -5.91 -3.99 -12.99
N CYS A 296 -5.67 -5.31 -13.00
CA CYS A 296 -6.41 -6.22 -13.88
C CYS A 296 -7.92 -6.12 -13.61
N TYR A 297 -8.75 -6.28 -14.64
CA TYR A 297 -10.22 -6.34 -14.50
C TYR A 297 -10.86 -5.14 -13.77
N SER A 298 -10.20 -3.98 -13.79
CA SER A 298 -10.55 -2.80 -12.99
C SER A 298 -11.70 -1.96 -13.55
N GLY A 299 -12.21 -2.26 -14.75
CA GLY A 299 -13.21 -1.40 -15.41
C GLY A 299 -14.48 -1.09 -14.59
N GLY A 300 -14.88 -1.98 -13.68
CA GLY A 300 -16.04 -1.78 -12.78
C GLY A 300 -15.93 -0.53 -11.90
N PHE A 301 -14.73 -0.15 -11.48
CA PHE A 301 -14.50 1.08 -10.71
C PHE A 301 -14.95 2.33 -11.48
N ALA A 302 -14.76 2.36 -12.80
CA ALA A 302 -15.25 3.43 -13.67
C ALA A 302 -16.71 3.22 -14.18
N ASN A 303 -17.43 2.20 -13.70
CA ASN A 303 -18.70 1.73 -14.28
C ASN A 303 -18.61 1.35 -15.76
N LYS A 304 -17.44 0.87 -16.22
CA LYS A 304 -17.17 0.52 -17.62
C LYS A 304 -16.80 -0.95 -17.77
N ALA A 305 -17.42 -1.62 -18.72
CA ALA A 305 -17.08 -2.98 -19.10
C ALA A 305 -15.87 -2.96 -20.05
N VAL A 306 -16.13 -3.02 -21.34
CA VAL A 306 -15.16 -3.03 -22.45
C VAL A 306 -15.66 -2.05 -23.52
N PHE A 307 -14.74 -1.45 -24.30
CA PHE A 307 -15.08 -0.41 -25.29
C PHE A 307 -15.95 0.73 -24.75
N ASN A 308 -15.82 1.05 -23.46
CA ASN A 308 -16.59 2.08 -22.76
C ASN A 308 -18.10 1.82 -22.63
N PHE A 309 -18.56 0.60 -22.87
CA PHE A 309 -19.92 0.19 -22.53
C PHE A 309 -20.12 0.21 -21.02
N PRO A 310 -21.27 0.68 -20.52
CA PRO A 310 -21.54 0.71 -19.09
C PRO A 310 -21.62 -0.70 -18.49
N THR A 311 -21.24 -0.84 -17.23
CA THR A 311 -21.49 -2.04 -16.43
C THR A 311 -22.93 -2.08 -15.94
N LEU A 312 -23.40 -3.26 -15.55
CA LEU A 312 -24.72 -3.44 -14.92
C LEU A 312 -24.75 -2.95 -13.46
N PHE A 313 -23.62 -3.05 -12.76
CA PHE A 313 -23.46 -2.55 -11.39
C PHE A 313 -22.85 -1.16 -11.39
N ASN A 314 -23.32 -0.35 -10.44
CA ASN A 314 -22.83 1.00 -10.19
C ASN A 314 -21.93 0.97 -8.95
N SER A 315 -20.69 1.41 -9.11
CA SER A 315 -19.73 1.56 -8.02
C SER A 315 -19.99 2.77 -7.15
N GLY A 316 -20.84 3.73 -7.54
CA GLY A 316 -20.99 5.01 -6.82
C GLY A 316 -19.79 5.96 -6.94
N LEU A 317 -18.71 5.54 -7.59
CA LEU A 317 -17.50 6.35 -7.76
C LEU A 317 -17.68 7.48 -8.80
N PRO A 318 -18.24 7.24 -10.01
CA PRO A 318 -18.40 8.28 -11.01
C PRO A 318 -19.57 9.21 -10.68
N GLU A 319 -19.25 10.31 -9.99
CA GLU A 319 -20.19 11.37 -9.61
C GLU A 319 -19.75 12.74 -10.12
N SER A 320 -20.64 13.74 -10.05
CA SER A 320 -20.35 15.09 -10.55
C SER A 320 -19.08 15.66 -9.91
N GLY A 321 -18.18 16.23 -10.73
CA GLY A 321 -16.90 16.76 -10.28
C GLY A 321 -15.76 15.73 -10.22
N ARG A 322 -16.02 14.48 -10.62
CA ARG A 322 -15.05 13.39 -10.56
C ARG A 322 -14.65 12.90 -11.95
N ILE A 323 -13.40 12.51 -12.09
CA ILE A 323 -12.90 11.69 -13.19
C ILE A 323 -12.40 10.38 -12.59
N VAL A 324 -12.97 9.26 -13.03
CA VAL A 324 -12.56 7.91 -12.61
C VAL A 324 -11.95 7.18 -13.80
N ILE A 325 -10.70 6.76 -13.67
CA ILE A 325 -9.90 6.10 -14.71
C ILE A 325 -9.51 4.71 -14.24
N THR A 326 -9.53 3.74 -15.16
CA THR A 326 -9.05 2.38 -14.90
C THR A 326 -7.96 1.99 -15.89
N GLY A 327 -6.88 1.39 -15.40
CA GLY A 327 -5.74 0.97 -16.23
C GLY A 327 -6.05 -0.19 -17.17
N ALA A 328 -7.08 -0.97 -16.85
CA ALA A 328 -7.62 -2.02 -17.70
C ALA A 328 -9.15 -1.94 -17.78
N SER A 329 -9.72 -2.69 -18.72
CA SER A 329 -11.17 -2.91 -18.80
C SER A 329 -11.65 -3.88 -17.71
N LYS A 330 -12.96 -4.11 -17.61
CA LYS A 330 -13.51 -5.11 -16.68
C LYS A 330 -13.13 -6.55 -17.04
N PHE A 331 -12.71 -6.81 -18.27
CA PHE A 331 -12.51 -8.16 -18.81
C PHE A 331 -11.08 -8.43 -19.27
N THR A 332 -10.14 -7.51 -19.01
CA THR A 332 -8.77 -7.59 -19.52
C THR A 332 -7.75 -7.41 -18.40
N THR A 333 -6.55 -7.94 -18.64
CA THR A 333 -5.42 -7.81 -17.73
C THR A 333 -4.70 -6.47 -17.92
N GLY A 334 -4.16 -5.94 -16.83
CA GLY A 334 -3.18 -4.87 -16.84
C GLY A 334 -1.76 -5.41 -17.05
N TYR A 335 -0.80 -4.50 -17.25
CA TYR A 335 0.62 -4.84 -17.34
C TYR A 335 1.43 -3.86 -16.50
N ALA A 336 2.45 -4.39 -15.82
CA ALA A 336 3.35 -3.61 -15.00
C ALA A 336 4.78 -4.07 -15.21
N SER A 337 5.70 -3.12 -15.07
CA SER A 337 7.12 -3.37 -14.87
C SER A 337 7.35 -3.49 -13.37
N THR A 338 8.07 -4.53 -12.95
CA THR A 338 8.39 -4.71 -11.53
C THR A 338 9.35 -3.66 -10.98
N VAL A 339 9.90 -2.82 -11.85
CA VAL A 339 10.88 -1.77 -11.53
C VAL A 339 10.30 -0.37 -11.68
N THR A 340 9.34 -0.17 -12.59
CA THR A 340 8.80 1.17 -12.91
C THR A 340 7.29 1.30 -12.73
N GLY A 341 6.61 0.25 -12.27
CA GLY A 341 5.18 0.29 -11.93
C GLY A 341 4.26 -0.05 -13.11
N PRO A 342 2.96 0.28 -13.04
CA PRO A 342 2.00 -0.09 -14.07
C PRO A 342 2.17 0.73 -15.35
N LEU A 343 2.05 0.07 -16.51
CA LEU A 343 2.33 0.66 -17.81
C LEU A 343 1.37 1.80 -18.15
N PHE A 344 0.08 1.67 -17.84
CA PHE A 344 -0.89 2.71 -18.16
C PHE A 344 -0.58 4.00 -17.39
N THR A 345 -0.43 3.92 -16.07
CA THR A 345 -0.08 5.10 -15.26
C THR A 345 1.25 5.72 -15.68
N GLN A 346 2.27 4.92 -16.01
CA GLN A 346 3.54 5.45 -16.54
C GLN A 346 3.33 6.31 -17.79
N LEU A 347 2.54 5.83 -18.75
CA LEU A 347 2.25 6.57 -19.99
C LEU A 347 1.41 7.83 -19.70
N TRP A 348 0.40 7.72 -18.84
CA TRP A 348 -0.46 8.83 -18.43
C TRP A 348 0.35 9.94 -17.75
N PHE A 349 1.14 9.58 -16.74
CA PHE A 349 1.95 10.51 -15.98
C PHE A 349 3.08 11.12 -16.82
N ASN A 350 3.72 10.33 -17.69
CA ASN A 350 4.71 10.87 -18.63
C ASN A 350 4.11 11.92 -19.56
N GLY A 351 2.86 11.74 -20.01
CA GLY A 351 2.14 12.73 -20.80
C GLY A 351 1.99 14.08 -20.09
N ILE A 352 1.68 14.05 -18.79
CA ILE A 352 1.59 15.23 -17.91
C ILE A 352 2.98 15.83 -17.69
N LYS A 353 3.90 15.02 -17.14
CA LYS A 353 5.24 15.43 -16.72
C LYS A 353 6.05 16.10 -17.84
N THR A 354 5.86 15.65 -19.08
CA THR A 354 6.58 16.17 -20.26
C THR A 354 5.81 17.20 -21.08
N GLY A 355 4.52 17.39 -20.80
CA GLY A 355 3.63 18.22 -21.64
C GLY A 355 3.25 17.59 -22.98
N GLN A 356 3.72 16.38 -23.31
CA GLN A 356 3.48 15.75 -24.62
C GLN A 356 2.00 15.41 -24.88
N ALA A 357 1.21 15.30 -23.82
CA ALA A 357 -0.22 15.02 -23.92
C ALA A 357 -1.07 16.25 -24.28
N ASP A 358 -0.51 17.47 -24.26
CA ASP A 358 -1.24 18.71 -24.57
C ASP A 358 -1.91 18.65 -25.97
N GLY A 359 -3.23 18.80 -25.96
CA GLY A 359 -4.13 18.74 -27.11
C GLY A 359 -4.57 17.34 -27.53
N PHE A 360 -4.31 16.29 -26.75
CA PHE A 360 -4.83 14.95 -27.01
C PHE A 360 -6.32 14.81 -26.70
N ARG A 361 -7.08 14.17 -27.60
CA ARG A 361 -8.54 14.07 -27.46
C ARG A 361 -9.06 12.70 -27.83
N LYS A 362 -10.32 12.45 -27.48
CA LYS A 362 -11.10 11.30 -27.96
C LYS A 362 -11.09 11.22 -29.49
N GLY A 363 -10.68 10.07 -30.00
CA GLY A 363 -10.79 9.66 -31.40
C GLY A 363 -11.80 8.53 -31.59
N VAL A 364 -11.72 7.86 -32.75
CA VAL A 364 -12.61 6.74 -33.11
C VAL A 364 -12.36 5.55 -32.18
N PHE A 365 -13.43 4.91 -31.69
CA PHE A 365 -13.37 3.87 -30.65
C PHE A 365 -12.60 4.32 -29.40
N GLU A 366 -12.60 5.62 -29.13
CA GLU A 366 -11.89 6.24 -28.01
C GLU A 366 -10.39 6.04 -28.01
N ARG A 367 -9.81 5.71 -29.17
CA ARG A 367 -8.37 5.85 -29.36
C ARG A 367 -8.01 7.31 -29.17
N GLY A 368 -6.93 7.59 -28.44
CA GLY A 368 -6.40 8.95 -28.41
C GLY A 368 -5.97 9.39 -29.79
N ARG A 369 -6.12 10.69 -30.06
CA ARG A 369 -5.61 11.29 -31.29
C ARG A 369 -4.91 12.60 -30.97
N VAL A 370 -3.81 12.83 -31.69
CA VAL A 370 -3.13 14.12 -31.76
C VAL A 370 -4.03 15.08 -32.52
N THR A 371 -4.18 16.31 -32.02
CA THR A 371 -4.80 17.39 -32.79
C THR A 371 -3.72 18.25 -33.45
N HIS A 372 -3.95 18.62 -34.72
CA HIS A 372 -3.05 19.52 -35.46
C HIS A 372 -3.45 21.01 -35.33
N LEU A 373 -4.59 21.28 -34.70
CA LEU A 373 -5.12 22.63 -34.55
C LEU A 373 -4.56 23.24 -33.27
N ARG A 374 -3.80 24.33 -33.40
CA ARG A 374 -3.11 24.99 -32.29
C ARG A 374 -4.03 25.46 -31.16
N PHE A 375 -5.30 25.73 -31.43
CA PHE A 375 -6.23 26.20 -30.40
C PHE A 375 -6.56 25.13 -29.35
N PHE A 376 -6.31 23.86 -29.65
CA PHE A 376 -6.48 22.76 -28.72
C PHE A 376 -5.24 22.52 -27.87
N LYS A 377 -4.16 23.28 -28.07
CA LYS A 377 -2.93 23.21 -27.29
C LYS A 377 -2.79 24.47 -26.46
N ASP A 378 -3.15 24.39 -25.18
CA ASP A 378 -3.17 25.55 -24.29
C ASP A 378 -1.90 25.68 -23.45
N GLY A 379 -0.95 24.74 -23.62
CA GLY A 379 0.31 24.69 -22.90
C GLY A 379 0.21 24.03 -21.53
N LYS A 380 -0.95 23.48 -21.17
CA LYS A 380 -1.17 22.65 -19.99
C LYS A 380 -1.65 21.27 -20.42
N VAL A 381 -1.58 20.31 -19.50
CA VAL A 381 -2.09 18.95 -19.74
C VAL A 381 -3.19 18.68 -18.73
N SER A 382 -4.38 18.40 -19.24
CA SER A 382 -5.51 17.91 -18.46
C SER A 382 -5.43 16.41 -18.21
N VAL A 383 -6.18 15.94 -17.21
CA VAL A 383 -6.31 14.52 -16.86
C VAL A 383 -6.82 13.71 -18.07
N GLU A 384 -7.74 14.27 -18.83
CA GLU A 384 -8.35 13.68 -20.03
C GLU A 384 -7.37 13.59 -21.20
N GLU A 385 -6.58 14.64 -21.43
CA GLU A 385 -5.51 14.66 -22.43
C GLU A 385 -4.47 13.58 -22.15
N ALA A 386 -4.03 13.48 -20.90
CA ALA A 386 -3.10 12.44 -20.46
C ALA A 386 -3.68 11.02 -20.66
N PHE A 387 -4.99 10.83 -20.39
CA PHE A 387 -5.68 9.57 -20.66
C PHE A 387 -5.67 9.22 -22.14
N TYR A 388 -6.03 10.17 -23.01
CA TYR A 388 -6.01 9.93 -24.44
C TYR A 388 -4.61 9.74 -24.99
N PHE A 389 -3.61 10.47 -24.48
CA PHE A 389 -2.21 10.24 -24.79
C PHE A 389 -1.79 8.80 -24.48
N ALA A 390 -2.05 8.31 -23.25
CA ALA A 390 -1.73 6.94 -22.87
C ALA A 390 -2.42 5.90 -23.79
N ARG A 391 -3.71 6.09 -24.11
CA ARG A 391 -4.43 5.22 -25.05
C ARG A 391 -3.87 5.26 -26.46
N TYR A 392 -3.38 6.41 -26.91
CA TYR A 392 -2.69 6.51 -28.20
C TYR A 392 -1.35 5.75 -28.17
N MET A 393 -0.57 5.93 -27.11
CA MET A 393 0.72 5.25 -26.93
C MET A 393 0.56 3.72 -27.00
N LEU A 394 -0.48 3.15 -26.38
CA LEU A 394 -0.80 1.72 -26.49
C LEU A 394 -1.12 1.22 -27.92
N THR A 395 -1.28 2.11 -28.90
CA THR A 395 -1.47 1.75 -30.31
C THR A 395 -0.20 1.88 -31.16
N THR A 396 0.86 2.48 -30.63
CA THR A 396 2.13 2.63 -31.35
C THR A 396 2.84 1.29 -31.48
N LYS A 397 3.80 1.20 -32.40
CA LYS A 397 4.55 -0.06 -32.62
C LYS A 397 5.24 -0.57 -31.36
N GLU A 398 5.66 0.34 -30.49
CA GLU A 398 6.38 0.05 -29.25
C GLU A 398 5.50 -0.66 -28.21
N PHE A 399 4.24 -0.24 -28.08
CA PHE A 399 3.33 -0.75 -27.04
C PHE A 399 2.15 -1.56 -27.57
N ARG A 400 2.10 -1.85 -28.88
CA ARG A 400 0.95 -2.53 -29.52
C ARG A 400 0.60 -3.88 -28.90
N ASP A 401 1.57 -4.56 -28.27
CA ASP A 401 1.35 -5.87 -27.65
C ASP A 401 0.50 -5.73 -26.38
N TYR A 402 0.48 -4.55 -25.77
CA TYR A 402 -0.31 -4.21 -24.58
C TYR A 402 -1.66 -3.54 -24.91
N ARG A 403 -2.00 -3.36 -26.19
CA ARG A 403 -3.26 -2.72 -26.62
C ARG A 403 -4.53 -3.38 -26.05
N GLY A 404 -4.41 -4.65 -25.63
CA GLY A 404 -5.47 -5.43 -25.01
C GLY A 404 -5.91 -4.92 -23.64
N MET A 405 -5.09 -4.10 -22.95
CA MET A 405 -5.46 -3.51 -21.64
C MET A 405 -6.79 -2.77 -21.70
N GLN A 406 -7.01 -2.00 -22.76
CA GLN A 406 -8.19 -1.15 -22.94
C GLN A 406 -8.53 -0.30 -21.69
N PRO A 407 -7.68 0.68 -21.32
CA PRO A 407 -7.99 1.61 -20.23
C PRO A 407 -9.33 2.31 -20.44
N GLN A 408 -10.08 2.52 -19.34
CA GLN A 408 -11.40 3.16 -19.36
C GLN A 408 -11.37 4.47 -18.59
N MET A 409 -12.29 5.38 -18.93
CA MET A 409 -12.50 6.63 -18.20
C MET A 409 -13.99 6.94 -18.13
N ASN A 410 -14.44 7.30 -16.94
CA ASN A 410 -15.74 7.89 -16.71
C ASN A 410 -15.53 9.32 -16.21
N ASP A 411 -15.78 10.24 -17.12
CA ASP A 411 -15.62 11.67 -16.91
C ASP A 411 -16.98 12.29 -16.59
N LYS A 412 -17.09 12.79 -15.36
CA LYS A 412 -18.25 13.50 -14.82
C LYS A 412 -17.84 14.90 -14.34
N TYR A 413 -16.70 15.41 -14.80
CA TYR A 413 -16.19 16.73 -14.46
C TYR A 413 -16.61 17.79 -15.50
N PRO A 414 -16.87 19.05 -15.09
CA PRO A 414 -17.17 19.50 -13.73
C PRO A 414 -18.59 19.09 -13.27
N GLY A 415 -19.36 18.41 -14.13
CA GLY A 415 -20.64 17.81 -13.76
C GLY A 415 -21.14 16.82 -14.80
N SER A 416 -22.15 16.04 -14.44
CA SER A 416 -22.69 15.00 -15.33
C SER A 416 -23.23 15.56 -16.66
N PRO A 417 -22.76 15.05 -17.82
CA PRO A 417 -23.40 15.33 -19.11
C PRO A 417 -24.88 14.90 -19.11
N PRO A 418 -25.78 15.54 -19.90
CA PRO A 418 -25.52 16.55 -20.93
C PRO A 418 -25.68 18.00 -20.45
N LEU A 419 -25.98 18.23 -19.18
CA LEU A 419 -26.50 19.51 -18.66
C LEU A 419 -25.42 20.50 -18.18
N ARG A 420 -24.15 20.09 -18.10
CA ARG A 420 -23.01 20.93 -17.68
C ARG A 420 -21.89 20.94 -18.71
N ASN A 421 -21.21 22.08 -18.78
CA ASN A 421 -20.16 22.40 -19.76
C ASN A 421 -19.03 21.34 -19.73
N LYS A 422 -18.51 20.93 -20.89
CA LYS A 422 -17.33 20.04 -20.96
C LYS A 422 -16.09 20.85 -20.56
N GLY A 423 -15.79 20.89 -19.28
CA GLY A 423 -14.50 21.39 -18.78
C GLY A 423 -13.41 20.33 -18.94
N GLU A 424 -12.16 20.74 -18.75
CA GLU A 424 -11.00 19.86 -18.63
C GLU A 424 -10.51 19.93 -17.19
N MET A 425 -10.18 18.79 -16.59
CA MET A 425 -9.64 18.76 -15.24
C MET A 425 -8.13 18.97 -15.28
N PHE A 426 -7.68 20.06 -14.66
CA PHE A 426 -6.27 20.29 -14.37
C PHE A 426 -5.99 20.01 -12.90
N LEU A 427 -4.85 19.37 -12.63
CA LEU A 427 -4.34 19.18 -11.28
C LEU A 427 -3.56 20.42 -10.84
N GLY A 428 -3.67 20.78 -9.56
CA GLY A 428 -3.02 21.93 -8.95
C GLY A 428 -3.69 23.28 -9.27
N THR A 429 -5.01 23.29 -9.51
CA THR A 429 -5.75 24.50 -9.92
C THR A 429 -6.91 24.84 -9.02
#